data_AF-A0A529MP70-F1
#
_entry.id   AF-A0A529MP70-F1
#
_cell.length_a   1.000
_cell.length_b   1.000
_cell.length_c   1.000
_cell.angle_alpha   90.00
_cell.angle_beta   90.00
_cell.angle_gamma   90.00
#
_symmetry.space_group_name_H-M   'P 1'
#
loop_
_entity.id
_entity.type
_entity.pdbx_description
1 polymer ?
#
loop_
_entity_poly.entity_id
_entity_poly.type
_entity_poly.pdbx_seq_one_letter_code
_entity_poly.pdbx_strand_id
1 'polypeptide(L)'
;MRVLRLGNEDILLLAEDAAETLADVKAIWQAAPAPKGYSSWREEGWAWMRLSGPRLAEAMCSLCALDLRSQKFGADEIAQTRVGHIEAVTFRSPAGFDILFDITASAYFARAVAAVAGHT
;
A
#
# COMPACT_ATOMS: atom_id res chain seq x y z
N MET A 1 8.45 -9.25 -5.18
CA MET A 1 8.40 -7.87 -5.72
C MET A 1 7.12 -7.69 -6.52
N ARG A 2 6.52 -6.51 -6.46
CA ARG A 2 5.24 -6.14 -7.08
C ARG A 2 5.37 -4.76 -7.72
N VAL A 3 4.75 -4.59 -8.88
CA VAL A 3 4.65 -3.32 -9.60
C VAL A 3 3.18 -2.91 -9.62
N LEU A 4 2.86 -1.74 -9.08
CA LEU A 4 1.51 -1.21 -9.01
C LEU A 4 1.44 0.11 -9.74
N ARG A 5 0.36 0.32 -10.50
CA ARG A 5 0.12 1.57 -11.22
C ARG A 5 -0.86 2.43 -10.41
N LEU A 6 -0.33 3.43 -9.71
CA LEU A 6 -1.13 4.33 -8.89
C LEU A 6 -1.82 5.43 -9.72
N GLY A 7 -1.16 5.87 -10.78
CA GLY A 7 -1.64 6.92 -11.67
C GLY A 7 -1.25 6.68 -13.11
N ASN A 8 -1.46 7.68 -13.97
CA ASN A 8 -1.06 7.55 -15.37
C ASN A 8 0.46 7.40 -15.50
N GLU A 9 1.21 8.14 -14.68
CA GLU A 9 2.68 8.20 -14.68
C GLU A 9 3.30 7.82 -13.32
N ASP A 10 2.46 7.43 -12.35
CA ASP A 10 2.90 7.05 -10.99
C ASP A 10 2.90 5.53 -10.83
N ILE A 11 4.08 4.98 -10.55
CA ILE A 11 4.31 3.55 -10.34
C ILE A 11 4.90 3.35 -8.94
N LEU A 12 4.38 2.35 -8.23
CA LEU A 12 4.94 1.89 -6.98
C LEU A 12 5.61 0.53 -7.16
N LEU A 13 6.87 0.44 -6.75
CA LEU A 13 7.60 -0.82 -6.61
C LEU A 13 7.61 -1.22 -5.14
N LEU A 14 7.10 -2.41 -4.86
CA LEU A 14 6.97 -2.90 -3.49
C LEU A 14 7.57 -4.31 -3.39
N ALA A 15 8.41 -4.55 -2.40
CA ALA A 15 8.99 -5.86 -2.21
C ALA A 15 9.31 -6.12 -0.73
N GLU A 16 9.06 -7.35 -0.32
CA GLU A 16 9.57 -7.92 0.94
C GLU A 16 10.90 -8.61 0.60
N ASP A 17 11.90 -8.44 1.46
CA ASP A 17 13.21 -9.12 1.40
C ASP A 17 13.91 -9.09 0.03
N ALA A 18 13.77 -7.98 -0.71
CA ALA A 18 14.33 -7.84 -2.06
C ALA A 18 15.19 -6.58 -2.23
N ALA A 19 15.96 -6.22 -1.20
CA ALA A 19 16.81 -5.02 -1.21
C ALA A 19 17.79 -5.02 -2.39
N GLU A 20 18.45 -6.14 -2.67
CA GLU A 20 19.37 -6.29 -3.79
C GLU A 20 18.66 -6.12 -5.14
N THR A 21 17.55 -6.85 -5.35
CA THR A 21 16.77 -6.73 -6.59
C THR A 21 16.24 -5.31 -6.80
N LEU A 22 15.79 -4.63 -5.74
CA LEU A 22 15.33 -3.24 -5.84
C LEU A 22 16.50 -2.30 -6.18
N ALA A 23 17.69 -2.52 -5.61
CA ALA A 23 18.89 -1.76 -5.95
C ALA A 23 19.29 -1.97 -7.42
N ASP A 24 19.22 -3.20 -7.93
CA ASP A 24 19.49 -3.52 -9.33
C ASP A 24 18.50 -2.84 -10.28
N VAL A 25 17.20 -2.92 -9.98
CA VAL A 25 16.15 -2.25 -10.76
C VAL A 25 16.37 -0.73 -10.76
N LYS A 26 16.70 -0.14 -9.61
CA LYS A 26 17.04 1.28 -9.50
C LYS A 26 18.27 1.62 -10.35
N ALA A 27 19.33 0.81 -10.30
CA ALA A 27 20.55 1.03 -11.07
C ALA A 27 20.31 0.94 -12.59
N ILE A 28 19.58 -0.08 -13.05
CA ILE A 28 19.21 -0.25 -14.47
C ILE A 28 18.34 0.93 -14.93
N TRP A 29 17.34 1.32 -14.14
CA TRP A 29 16.49 2.47 -14.45
C TRP A 29 17.28 3.78 -14.52
N GLN A 30 18.22 3.99 -13.60
CA GLN A 30 19.11 5.16 -13.61
C GLN A 30 20.05 5.18 -14.82
N ALA A 31 20.54 4.02 -15.27
CA ALA A 31 21.41 3.90 -16.43
C ALA A 31 20.68 3.98 -17.79
N ALA A 32 19.36 3.75 -17.82
CA ALA A 32 18.60 3.71 -19.07
C ALA A 32 18.65 5.06 -19.83
N PRO A 33 18.83 5.06 -21.17
CA PRO A 33 19.00 6.29 -21.96
C PRO A 33 17.69 7.03 -22.27
N ALA A 34 16.54 6.42 -21.98
CA ALA A 34 15.22 7.01 -22.23
C ALA A 34 14.87 8.11 -21.21
N PRO A 35 14.00 9.07 -21.56
CA PRO A 35 13.39 9.98 -20.59
C PRO A 35 12.79 9.19 -19.43
N LYS A 36 13.06 9.63 -18.21
CA LYS A 36 12.62 8.97 -16.98
C LYS A 36 12.01 9.98 -16.01
N GLY A 37 11.09 9.51 -15.18
CA GLY A 37 10.56 10.28 -14.06
C GLY A 37 11.58 10.44 -12.93
N TYR A 38 11.11 10.68 -11.72
CA TYR A 38 11.95 10.72 -10.53
C TYR A 38 11.59 9.60 -9.56
N SER A 39 12.56 9.18 -8.75
CA SER A 39 12.32 8.27 -7.63
C SER A 39 11.85 9.09 -6.44
N SER A 40 10.57 9.02 -6.10
CA SER A 40 10.07 9.56 -4.84
C SER A 40 10.60 8.65 -3.72
N TRP A 41 11.60 9.10 -2.96
CA TRP A 41 12.12 8.33 -1.82
C TRP A 41 10.98 8.12 -0.82
N ARG A 42 10.49 6.88 -0.70
CA ARG A 42 9.43 6.48 0.26
C ARG A 42 9.90 5.45 1.30
N GLU A 43 11.07 4.86 1.12
CA GLU A 43 11.59 3.75 1.95
C GLU A 43 11.68 4.07 3.44
N GLU A 44 11.93 5.35 3.79
CA GLU A 44 11.98 5.80 5.20
C GLU A 44 10.83 6.74 5.57
N GLY A 45 10.02 7.15 4.59
CA GLY A 45 8.91 8.08 4.79
C GLY A 45 7.57 7.39 5.00
N TRP A 46 7.42 6.15 4.51
CA TRP A 46 6.18 5.40 4.59
C TRP A 46 6.30 4.18 5.49
N ALA A 47 5.28 3.95 6.30
CA ALA A 47 5.01 2.66 6.88
C ALA A 47 4.23 1.79 5.90
N TRP A 48 4.45 0.48 5.97
CA TRP A 48 3.71 -0.53 5.25
C TRP A 48 3.09 -1.51 6.25
N MET A 49 1.76 -1.54 6.30
CA MET A 49 1.02 -2.49 7.14
C MET A 49 0.05 -3.31 6.29
N ARG A 50 0.13 -4.63 6.42
CA ARG A 50 -0.82 -5.56 5.80
C ARG A 50 -1.88 -5.99 6.80
N LEU A 51 -3.15 -5.80 6.43
CA LEU A 51 -4.29 -6.30 7.17
C LEU A 51 -4.80 -7.59 6.52
N SER A 52 -4.96 -8.62 7.33
CA SER A 52 -5.38 -9.96 6.91
C SER A 52 -6.20 -10.63 8.00
N GLY A 53 -6.86 -11.75 7.67
CA GLY A 53 -7.62 -12.56 8.62
C GLY A 53 -9.11 -12.68 8.28
N PRO A 54 -9.85 -13.49 9.06
CA PRO A 54 -11.22 -13.90 8.72
C PRO A 54 -12.23 -12.74 8.71
N ARG A 55 -11.98 -11.68 9.48
CA ARG A 55 -12.84 -10.49 9.59
C ARG A 55 -12.35 -9.30 8.78
N LEU A 56 -11.43 -9.53 7.84
CA LEU A 56 -10.80 -8.46 7.06
C LEU A 56 -11.82 -7.57 6.34
N ALA A 57 -12.83 -8.16 5.71
CA ALA A 57 -13.83 -7.41 4.95
C ALA A 57 -14.62 -6.44 5.86
N GLU A 58 -15.07 -6.91 7.01
CA GLU A 58 -15.81 -6.11 8.00
C GLU A 58 -14.94 -4.97 8.56
N ALA A 59 -13.71 -5.29 8.95
CA ALA A 59 -12.77 -4.29 9.45
C ALA A 59 -12.47 -3.22 8.40
N MET A 60 -12.24 -3.62 7.15
CA MET A 60 -11.92 -2.70 6.07
C MET A 60 -13.12 -1.83 5.66
N CYS A 61 -14.35 -2.33 5.73
CA CYS A 61 -15.56 -1.51 5.54
C CYS A 61 -15.67 -0.39 6.59
N SER A 62 -15.17 -0.62 7.80
CA SER A 62 -15.17 0.39 8.87
C SER A 62 -14.01 1.36 8.74
N LEU A 63 -12.88 0.91 8.19
CA LEU A 63 -11.66 1.71 8.06
C LEU A 63 -11.59 2.52 6.76
N CYS A 64 -12.22 2.07 5.68
CA CYS A 64 -12.07 2.64 4.34
C CYS A 64 -13.44 2.88 3.71
N ALA A 65 -13.62 4.05 3.09
CA ALA A 65 -14.88 4.43 2.46
C ALA A 65 -15.10 3.85 1.05
N LEU A 66 -14.08 3.19 0.48
CA LEU A 66 -14.19 2.57 -0.85
C LEU A 66 -15.09 1.33 -0.82
N ASP A 67 -15.69 1.00 -1.97
CA ASP A 67 -16.37 -0.28 -2.16
C ASP A 67 -15.33 -1.39 -2.34
N LEU A 68 -15.01 -2.06 -1.25
CA LEU A 68 -13.95 -3.07 -1.19
C LEU A 68 -14.45 -4.48 -1.53
N ARG A 69 -15.60 -4.63 -2.20
CA ARG A 69 -16.02 -5.93 -2.74
C ARG A 69 -15.13 -6.32 -3.91
N SER A 70 -14.84 -7.61 -4.08
CA SER A 70 -13.91 -8.07 -5.12
C SER A 70 -14.36 -7.73 -6.55
N GLN A 71 -15.65 -7.51 -6.78
CA GLN A 71 -16.19 -7.08 -8.08
C GLN A 71 -15.97 -5.58 -8.37
N LYS A 72 -15.55 -4.80 -7.36
CA LYS A 72 -15.39 -3.33 -7.43
C LYS A 72 -13.99 -2.86 -7.09
N PHE A 73 -13.30 -3.58 -6.22
CA PHE A 73 -11.90 -3.40 -5.88
C PHE A 73 -11.21 -4.77 -5.94
N GLY A 74 -10.80 -5.14 -7.15
CA GLY A 74 -10.30 -6.46 -7.53
C GLY A 74 -8.88 -6.75 -7.04
N ALA A 75 -8.34 -7.89 -7.48
CA ALA A 75 -6.94 -8.24 -7.19
C ALA A 75 -6.00 -7.21 -7.81
N ASP A 76 -5.00 -6.78 -7.03
CA ASP A 76 -3.97 -5.81 -7.40
C ASP A 76 -4.49 -4.41 -7.76
N GLU A 77 -5.80 -4.17 -7.56
CA GLU A 77 -6.37 -2.85 -7.66
C GLU A 77 -5.83 -1.99 -6.51
N ILE A 78 -5.46 -0.75 -6.84
CA ILE A 78 -4.78 0.20 -5.98
C ILE A 78 -5.54 1.53 -5.99
N ALA A 79 -5.61 2.18 -4.85
CA ALA A 79 -6.20 3.51 -4.72
C ALA A 79 -5.43 4.36 -3.70
N GLN A 80 -5.30 5.64 -4.02
CA GLN A 80 -5.03 6.67 -3.02
C GLN A 80 -6.34 7.09 -2.38
N THR A 81 -6.44 6.96 -1.06
CA THR A 81 -7.68 7.14 -0.30
C THR A 81 -7.37 7.41 1.17
N ARG A 82 -8.39 7.33 2.02
CA ARG A 82 -8.24 7.32 3.48
C ARG A 82 -8.54 5.95 4.05
N VAL A 83 -7.66 5.45 4.91
CA VAL A 83 -7.88 4.22 5.69
C VAL A 83 -7.63 4.54 7.17
N GLY A 84 -8.57 4.23 8.05
CA GLY A 84 -8.45 4.53 9.48
C GLY A 84 -8.21 6.02 9.77
N HIS A 85 -8.87 6.90 9.01
CA HIS A 85 -8.74 8.36 9.09
C HIS A 85 -7.35 8.95 8.75
N ILE A 86 -6.48 8.21 8.07
CA ILE A 86 -5.22 8.74 7.54
C ILE A 86 -5.19 8.64 6.02
N GLU A 87 -4.49 9.58 5.37
CA GLU A 87 -4.19 9.49 3.94
C GLU A 87 -3.28 8.28 3.71
N ALA A 88 -3.67 7.44 2.75
CA ALA A 88 -2.98 6.20 2.48
C ALA A 88 -3.10 5.80 1.01
N VAL A 89 -2.14 5.00 0.57
CA VAL A 89 -2.25 4.20 -0.64
C VAL A 89 -2.58 2.79 -0.21
N THR A 90 -3.71 2.24 -0.68
CA THR A 90 -4.11 0.87 -0.37
C THR A 90 -4.29 0.06 -1.64
N PHE A 91 -3.94 -1.22 -1.58
CA PHE A 91 -4.22 -2.16 -2.66
C PHE A 91 -4.59 -3.53 -2.10
N ARG A 92 -5.31 -4.31 -2.90
CA ARG A 92 -5.63 -5.69 -2.56
C ARG A 92 -4.51 -6.61 -3.02
N SER A 93 -3.89 -7.31 -2.08
CA SER A 93 -2.96 -8.39 -2.38
C SER A 93 -3.59 -9.76 -2.12
N PRO A 94 -2.96 -10.86 -2.56
CA PRO A 94 -3.42 -12.22 -2.23
C PRO A 94 -3.53 -12.47 -0.72
N ALA A 95 -2.72 -11.78 0.08
CA ALA A 95 -2.68 -11.96 1.53
C ALA A 95 -3.63 -11.02 2.30
N GLY A 96 -4.29 -10.07 1.62
CA GLY A 96 -5.27 -9.17 2.24
C GLY A 96 -5.25 -7.76 1.63
N PHE A 97 -5.28 -6.75 2.49
CA PHE A 97 -5.10 -5.36 2.09
C PHE A 97 -3.77 -4.85 2.60
N ASP A 98 -2.99 -4.27 1.70
CA ASP A 98 -1.77 -3.58 2.02
C ASP A 98 -2.07 -2.09 2.09
N ILE A 99 -1.58 -1.42 3.14
CA ILE A 99 -1.79 0.00 3.39
C ILE A 99 -0.43 0.65 3.60
N LEU A 100 -0.17 1.67 2.79
CA LEU A 100 1.05 2.45 2.76
C LEU A 100 0.70 3.89 3.13
N PHE A 101 1.38 4.44 4.11
CA PHE A 101 1.02 5.74 4.66
C PHE A 101 2.22 6.38 5.37
N ASP A 102 2.12 7.65 5.75
CA ASP A 102 3.20 8.35 6.44
C ASP A 102 3.62 7.64 7.73
N ILE A 103 4.92 7.36 7.87
CA ILE A 103 5.47 6.57 8.99
C ILE A 103 5.15 7.17 10.37
N THR A 104 4.97 8.49 10.47
CA THR A 104 4.64 9.17 11.74
C THR A 104 3.26 8.79 12.26
N ALA A 105 2.36 8.32 11.40
CA ALA A 105 1.02 7.89 11.78
C ALA A 105 0.95 6.41 12.24
N SER A 106 2.07 5.67 12.25
CA SER A 106 2.08 4.21 12.50
C SER A 106 1.38 3.80 13.78
N ALA A 107 1.70 4.45 14.90
CA ALA A 107 1.10 4.14 16.18
C ALA A 107 -0.40 4.50 16.23
N TYR A 108 -0.80 5.56 15.53
CA TYR A 108 -2.21 5.93 15.42
C TYR A 108 -2.98 4.89 14.61
N PHE A 109 -2.47 4.52 13.42
CA PHE A 109 -3.11 3.54 12.54
C PHE A 109 -3.27 2.18 13.23
N ALA A 110 -2.22 1.70 13.90
CA ALA A 110 -2.28 0.44 14.65
C ALA A 110 -3.39 0.45 15.73
N ARG A 111 -3.57 1.57 16.46
CA ARG A 111 -4.67 1.71 17.42
C ARG A 111 -6.03 1.77 16.75
N ALA A 112 -6.17 2.45 15.62
CA ALA A 112 -7.42 2.50 14.88
C ALA A 112 -7.85 1.10 14.40
N VAL A 113 -6.90 0.32 13.86
CA VAL A 113 -7.12 -1.07 13.46
C VAL A 113 -7.50 -1.94 14.67
N ALA A 114 -6.77 -1.82 15.78
CA ALA A 114 -7.05 -2.59 16.99
C ALA A 114 -8.44 -2.28 17.58
N ALA A 115 -8.86 -1.02 17.55
CA ALA A 115 -10.20 -0.62 18.00
C ALA A 115 -11.28 -1.31 17.17
N VAL A 116 -11.16 -1.32 15.84
CA VAL A 116 -12.11 -2.02 14.96
C VAL A 116 -12.08 -3.53 15.19
N ALA A 117 -10.88 -4.12 15.38
CA ALA A 117 -10.73 -5.54 15.65
C ALA A 117 -11.29 -5.97 17.03
N GLY A 118 -11.37 -5.06 18.00
CA GLY A 118 -11.88 -5.34 19.35
C GLY A 118 -13.39 -5.15 19.53
N HIS A 119 -14.07 -4.46 18.61
CA HIS A 119 -15.53 -4.18 18.68
C HIS A 119 -16.38 -5.15 17.83
N THR A 120 -15.80 -6.29 17.46
CA THR A 120 -16.42 -7.33 16.64
C THR A 120 -16.25 -8.69 17.29
#